data_AF-A0A971SPI4-F1
#
_entry.id   AF-A0A971SPI4-F1
#
_cell.length_a   1.000
_cell.length_b   1.000
_cell.length_c   1.000
_cell.angle_alpha   90.00
_cell.angle_beta   90.00
_cell.angle_gamma   90.00
#
_symmetry.space_group_name_H-M   'P 1'
#
loop_
_entity.id
_entity.type
_entity.pdbx_description
1 polymer ?
#
loop_
_entity_poly.entity_id
_entity_poly.type
_entity_poly.pdbx_seq_one_letter_code
_entity_poly.pdbx_strand_id
1 'polypeptide(L)'
;MKGKFRLINSFPPAGADDVPRTRAGLVQLRFSQDVVSDQKIWIHNMRQIQAFQNLLRIPIRVRRLRRCPNFIFVLLNVPLLQNTHYKVVVLPDLMSTSGQKLGTTEVVFYDTEPCVNVPS
;
A
#
# COMPACT_ATOMS: atom_id res chain seq x y z
N MET A 1 -3.04 -16.40 -22.42
CA MET A 1 -1.86 -16.37 -21.52
C MET A 1 -2.17 -15.48 -20.33
N LYS A 2 -2.09 -15.97 -19.08
CA LYS A 2 -2.20 -15.09 -17.90
C LYS A 2 -0.95 -14.21 -17.86
N GLY A 3 -1.12 -12.89 -17.93
CA GLY A 3 0.00 -11.95 -17.91
C GLY A 3 0.80 -11.99 -16.59
N LYS A 4 2.06 -11.56 -16.63
CA LYS A 4 2.98 -11.52 -15.47
C LYS A 4 2.32 -10.86 -14.25
N PHE A 5 2.40 -11.52 -13.10
CA PHE A 5 1.95 -10.97 -11.82
C PHE A 5 2.81 -9.77 -11.41
N ARG A 6 2.18 -8.62 -11.13
CA ARG A 6 2.84 -7.36 -10.77
C ARG A 6 1.89 -6.42 -10.06
N LEU A 7 2.44 -5.45 -9.34
CA LEU A 7 1.72 -4.24 -8.94
C LEU A 7 1.48 -3.39 -10.19
N ILE A 8 0.26 -2.90 -10.37
CA ILE A 8 -0.15 -2.08 -11.53
C ILE A 8 -0.07 -0.60 -11.18
N ASN A 9 -0.70 -0.21 -10.08
CA ASN A 9 -0.68 1.16 -9.57
C ASN A 9 -1.14 1.20 -8.11
N SER A 10 -1.13 2.40 -7.55
CA SER A 10 -1.58 2.68 -6.20
C SER A 10 -2.38 3.98 -6.13
N PHE A 11 -3.07 4.16 -5.00
CA PHE A 11 -3.61 5.45 -4.59
C PHE A 11 -3.19 5.72 -3.13
N PRO A 12 -2.50 6.84 -2.82
CA PRO A 12 -1.94 7.80 -3.76
C PRO A 12 -1.00 7.15 -4.79
N PRO A 13 -0.84 7.74 -5.99
CA PRO A 13 0.17 7.30 -6.94
C PRO A 13 1.56 7.32 -6.30
N ALA A 14 2.44 6.40 -6.69
CA ALA A 14 3.82 6.41 -6.22
C ALA A 14 4.53 7.69 -6.68
N GLY A 15 5.20 8.37 -5.75
CA GLY A 15 5.81 9.69 -5.97
C GLY A 15 4.83 10.84 -5.97
N ALA A 16 3.62 10.65 -5.42
CA ALA A 16 2.70 11.77 -5.22
C ALA A 16 3.22 12.70 -4.11
N ASP A 17 3.22 13.99 -4.42
CA ASP A 17 3.44 15.07 -3.46
C ASP A 17 2.10 15.67 -3.01
N ASP A 18 2.13 16.53 -1.99
CA ASP A 18 0.96 17.27 -1.49
C ASP A 18 -0.25 16.38 -1.17
N VAL A 19 -0.01 15.18 -0.61
CA VAL A 19 -1.11 14.32 -0.17
C VAL A 19 -1.81 14.94 1.04
N PRO A 20 -3.14 15.17 0.99
CA PRO A 20 -3.86 15.82 2.07
C PRO A 20 -3.77 15.09 3.39
N ARG A 21 -3.75 15.88 4.47
CA ARG A 21 -3.77 15.36 5.83
C ARG A 21 -5.08 14.63 6.10
N THR A 22 -4.97 13.42 6.63
CA THR A 22 -6.13 12.62 7.06
C THR A 22 -5.85 11.96 8.41
N ARG A 23 -6.92 11.66 9.17
CA ARG A 23 -6.81 10.96 10.46
C ARG A 23 -6.28 9.53 10.32
N ALA A 24 -6.36 8.95 9.12
CA ALA A 24 -5.80 7.66 8.77
C ALA A 24 -5.41 7.66 7.29
N GLY A 25 -4.14 7.37 7.00
CA GLY A 25 -3.65 7.23 5.64
C GLY A 25 -4.20 5.96 4.99
N LEU A 26 -4.94 6.09 3.89
CA LEU A 26 -5.36 4.96 3.07
C LEU A 26 -4.45 4.83 1.85
N VAL A 27 -3.81 3.68 1.71
CA VAL A 27 -3.08 3.30 0.50
C VAL A 27 -3.80 2.14 -0.17
N GLN A 28 -4.22 2.34 -1.42
CA GLN A 28 -4.78 1.29 -2.25
C GLN A 28 -3.67 0.72 -3.14
N LEU A 29 -3.56 -0.59 -3.22
CA LEU A 29 -2.62 -1.30 -4.08
C LEU A 29 -3.42 -2.14 -5.08
N ARG A 30 -3.23 -1.90 -6.38
CA ARG A 30 -3.88 -2.68 -7.44
C ARG A 30 -2.89 -3.61 -8.10
N PHE A 31 -3.22 -4.89 -8.13
CA PHE A 31 -2.40 -5.92 -8.77
C PHE A 31 -2.96 -6.34 -10.12
N SER A 32 -2.13 -6.98 -10.94
CA SER A 32 -2.52 -7.49 -12.26
C SER A 32 -3.41 -8.74 -12.18
N GLN A 33 -3.47 -9.39 -11.01
CA GLN A 33 -4.22 -10.62 -10.76
C GLN A 33 -4.90 -10.55 -9.38
N ASP A 34 -5.76 -11.52 -9.12
CA ASP A 34 -6.40 -11.70 -7.81
C ASP A 34 -5.35 -12.08 -6.76
N VAL A 35 -5.41 -11.40 -5.61
CA VAL A 35 -4.49 -11.57 -4.49
C VAL A 35 -5.21 -11.78 -3.16
N VAL A 36 -6.54 -11.83 -3.15
CA VAL A 36 -7.32 -11.81 -1.89
C VAL A 36 -8.46 -12.83 -1.82
N SER A 37 -8.90 -13.47 -2.91
CA SER A 37 -10.08 -14.34 -2.85
C SER A 37 -9.82 -15.63 -2.04
N ASP A 38 -8.65 -16.23 -2.19
CA ASP A 38 -8.25 -17.40 -1.41
C ASP A 38 -7.86 -16.99 0.03
N GLN A 39 -8.38 -17.71 1.03
CA GLN A 39 -8.17 -17.37 2.43
C GLN A 39 -6.73 -17.61 2.91
N LYS A 40 -6.09 -18.70 2.48
CA LYS A 40 -4.72 -19.03 2.89
C LYS A 40 -3.72 -18.06 2.29
N ILE A 41 -3.89 -17.76 1.00
CA ILE A 41 -3.10 -16.76 0.27
C ILE A 41 -3.32 -15.37 0.86
N TRP A 42 -4.56 -15.01 1.22
CA TRP A 42 -4.82 -13.75 1.90
C TRP A 42 -4.07 -13.61 3.23
N ILE A 43 -4.12 -14.63 4.09
CA ILE A 43 -3.40 -14.62 5.38
C ILE A 43 -1.89 -14.46 5.17
N HIS A 44 -1.34 -15.16 4.17
CA HIS A 44 0.06 -15.02 3.76
C HIS A 44 0.38 -13.60 3.29
N ASN A 45 -0.40 -13.07 2.33
CA ASN A 45 -0.17 -11.77 1.69
C ASN A 45 -0.22 -10.60 2.67
N MET A 46 -1.08 -10.65 3.69
CA MET A 46 -1.12 -9.62 4.73
C MET A 46 0.23 -9.42 5.44
N ARG A 47 1.05 -10.47 5.56
CA ARG A 47 2.37 -10.42 6.19
C ARG A 47 3.46 -9.89 5.27
N GLN A 48 3.17 -9.77 3.97
CA GLN A 48 4.08 -9.30 2.94
C GLN A 48 4.00 -7.78 2.73
N ILE A 49 3.29 -7.06 3.59
CA ILE A 49 3.09 -5.61 3.47
C ILE A 49 3.63 -4.93 4.73
N GLN A 50 4.40 -3.87 4.51
CA GLN A 50 4.95 -3.03 5.56
C GLN A 50 4.72 -1.57 5.21
N ALA A 51 4.69 -0.69 6.20
CA ALA A 51 4.71 0.74 5.96
C ALA A 51 5.68 1.44 6.89
N PHE A 52 6.16 2.60 6.42
CA PHE A 52 7.11 3.43 7.13
C PHE A 52 6.68 4.89 7.03
N GLN A 53 6.98 5.61 8.10
CA GLN A 53 6.98 7.06 8.18
C GLN A 53 8.45 7.48 8.26
N ASN A 54 8.95 8.16 7.22
CA ASN A 54 10.36 8.38 6.97
C ASN A 54 11.12 7.03 7.02
N LEU A 55 12.01 6.87 8.01
CA LEU A 55 12.77 5.64 8.24
C LEU A 55 12.11 4.71 9.28
N LEU A 56 11.09 5.18 10.00
CA LEU A 56 10.47 4.44 11.09
C LEU A 56 9.35 3.55 10.58
N ARG A 57 9.39 2.25 10.90
CA ARG A 57 8.29 1.33 10.60
C ARG A 57 7.07 1.69 11.46
N ILE A 58 5.91 1.80 10.82
CA ILE A 58 4.64 2.14 11.48
C ILE A 58 3.66 0.97 11.45
N PRO A 59 2.76 0.87 12.45
CA PRO A 59 1.70 -0.14 12.44
C PRO A 59 0.70 0.11 11.30
N ILE A 60 0.23 -0.98 10.70
CA ILE A 60 -0.77 -0.94 9.61
C ILE A 60 -1.92 -1.90 9.88
N ARG A 61 -3.07 -1.63 9.27
CA ARG A 61 -4.16 -2.59 9.09
C ARG A 61 -4.32 -2.88 7.61
N VAL A 62 -4.27 -4.14 7.23
CA VAL A 62 -4.44 -4.57 5.83
C VAL A 62 -5.85 -5.14 5.67
N ARG A 63 -6.60 -4.64 4.69
CA ARG A 63 -7.97 -5.06 4.41
C ARG A 63 -8.12 -5.49 2.95
N ARG A 64 -9.06 -6.40 2.73
CA ARG A 64 -9.51 -6.82 1.40
C ARG A 64 -11.00 -6.54 1.24
N LEU A 65 -11.43 -6.42 -0.02
CA LEU A 65 -12.83 -6.51 -0.41
C LEU A 65 -12.94 -7.63 -1.44
N ARG A 66 -13.72 -8.69 -1.16
CA ARG A 66 -13.84 -9.84 -2.08
C ARG A 66 -14.39 -9.46 -3.47
N ARG A 67 -15.18 -8.39 -3.56
CA ARG A 67 -15.66 -7.81 -4.83
C ARG A 67 -14.57 -7.08 -5.64
N CYS A 68 -13.43 -6.80 -5.03
CA CYS A 68 -12.26 -6.16 -5.64
C CYS A 68 -11.04 -7.09 -5.48
N PRO A 69 -11.03 -8.27 -6.14
CA PRO A 69 -10.07 -9.34 -5.85
C PRO A 69 -8.60 -8.95 -6.07
N ASN A 70 -8.37 -7.97 -6.93
CA ASN A 70 -7.03 -7.51 -7.30
C ASN A 70 -6.56 -6.32 -6.45
N PHE A 71 -7.28 -5.98 -5.37
CA PHE A 71 -6.98 -4.81 -4.54
C PHE A 71 -6.66 -5.19 -3.10
N ILE A 72 -5.63 -4.54 -2.56
CA ILE A 72 -5.32 -4.54 -1.13
C ILE A 72 -5.41 -3.10 -0.63
N PHE A 73 -6.11 -2.91 0.49
CA PHE A 73 -6.26 -1.63 1.16
C PHE A 73 -5.40 -1.62 2.43
N VAL A 74 -4.43 -0.74 2.48
CA VAL A 74 -3.50 -0.57 3.61
C VAL A 74 -3.89 0.70 4.34
N LEU A 75 -4.28 0.57 5.61
CA LEU A 75 -4.55 1.69 6.48
C LEU A 75 -3.36 1.90 7.41
N LEU A 76 -2.76 3.08 7.35
CA LEU A 76 -1.74 3.49 8.32
C LEU A 76 -2.43 3.73 9.65
N ASN A 77 -2.01 3.02 10.70
CA ASN A 77 -2.63 3.12 12.03
C ASN A 77 -2.01 4.29 12.84
N VAL A 78 -1.77 5.39 12.14
CA VAL A 78 -1.21 6.67 12.62
C VAL A 78 -1.84 7.81 11.81
N PRO A 79 -2.00 9.01 12.38
CA PRO A 79 -2.36 10.20 11.61
C PRO A 79 -1.30 10.53 10.56
N LEU A 80 -1.73 11.07 9.41
CA LEU A 80 -0.79 11.63 8.43
C LEU A 80 -0.28 12.98 8.94
N LEU A 81 1.02 13.04 9.25
CA LEU A 81 1.71 14.26 9.65
C LEU A 81 2.06 15.09 8.42
N GLN A 82 2.22 16.40 8.61
CA GLN A 82 2.67 17.34 7.57
C GLN A 82 4.14 17.12 7.20
N ASN A 83 4.53 17.49 5.99
CA ASN A 83 5.91 17.44 5.50
C ASN A 83 6.62 16.11 5.85
N THR A 84 5.93 15.01 5.61
CA THR A 84 6.36 13.68 6.06
C THR A 84 6.31 12.69 4.91
N HIS A 85 7.41 11.96 4.75
CA HIS A 85 7.53 10.92 3.74
C HIS A 85 6.88 9.63 4.25
N TYR A 86 5.93 9.09 3.51
CA TYR A 86 5.32 7.80 3.79
C TYR A 86 5.64 6.81 2.69
N LYS A 87 5.95 5.57 3.06
CA LYS A 87 6.13 4.48 2.09
C LYS A 87 5.43 3.20 2.53
N VAL A 88 4.81 2.52 1.59
CA VAL A 88 4.29 1.16 1.70
C VAL A 88 5.15 0.24 0.86
N VAL A 89 5.67 -0.81 1.48
CA VAL A 89 6.55 -1.80 0.86
C VAL A 89 5.78 -3.11 0.74
N VAL A 90 5.78 -3.67 -0.47
CA VAL A 90 5.24 -5.00 -0.78
C VAL A 90 6.39 -5.94 -1.06
N LEU A 91 6.50 -7.02 -0.29
CA LEU A 91 7.61 -7.95 -0.36
C LEU A 91 7.49 -8.93 -1.55
N PRO A 92 8.62 -9.47 -2.05
CA PRO A 92 8.65 -10.36 -3.23
C PRO A 92 7.80 -11.62 -3.11
N ASP A 93 7.55 -12.08 -1.89
CA ASP A 93 6.79 -13.30 -1.61
C ASP A 93 5.26 -13.09 -1.63
N LEU A 94 4.77 -11.87 -1.85
CA LEU A 94 3.34 -11.66 -2.10
C LEU A 94 2.90 -12.48 -3.32
N MET A 95 1.76 -13.16 -3.21
CA MET A 95 1.34 -14.17 -4.18
C MET A 95 -0.06 -13.88 -4.74
N SER A 96 -0.26 -14.11 -6.04
CA SER A 96 -1.59 -14.18 -6.63
C SER A 96 -2.32 -15.47 -6.25
N THR A 97 -3.65 -15.50 -6.36
CA THR A 97 -4.44 -16.72 -6.14
C THR A 97 -4.15 -17.83 -7.15
N SER A 98 -3.42 -17.53 -8.24
CA SER A 98 -2.95 -18.50 -9.21
C SER A 98 -1.60 -19.15 -8.86
N GLY A 99 -0.99 -18.78 -7.72
CA GLY A 99 0.29 -19.32 -7.25
C GLY A 99 1.53 -18.55 -7.72
N GLN A 100 1.38 -17.53 -8.57
CA GLN A 100 2.52 -16.69 -8.99
C GLN A 100 2.93 -15.73 -7.88
N LYS A 101 4.22 -15.70 -7.55
CA LYS A 101 4.84 -14.70 -6.66
C LYS A 101 5.14 -13.41 -7.40
N LEU A 102 5.16 -12.30 -6.67
CA LEU A 102 5.50 -10.97 -7.20
C LEU A 102 6.95 -10.96 -7.70
N GLY A 103 7.85 -11.58 -6.94
CA GLY A 103 9.26 -11.79 -7.30
C GLY A 103 10.14 -10.54 -7.15
N THR A 104 9.56 -9.37 -6.90
CA THR A 104 10.23 -8.09 -6.69
C THR A 104 9.67 -7.38 -5.46
N THR A 105 10.49 -6.54 -4.83
CA THR A 105 10.01 -5.61 -3.79
C THR A 105 9.41 -4.41 -4.49
N GLU A 106 8.13 -4.15 -4.28
CA GLU A 106 7.46 -2.97 -4.81
C GLU A 106 7.35 -1.91 -3.71
N VAL A 107 7.67 -0.66 -4.04
CA VAL A 107 7.64 0.46 -3.09
C VAL A 107 6.70 1.53 -3.63
N VAL A 108 5.68 1.83 -2.85
CA VAL A 108 4.78 2.97 -3.09
C VAL A 108 5.13 4.02 -2.05
N PHE A 109 5.54 5.20 -2.47
CA PHE A 109 5.83 6.31 -1.58
C PHE A 109 5.04 7.55 -1.95
N TYR A 110 4.81 8.43 -0.98
CA TYR A 110 4.19 9.74 -1.16
C TYR A 110 4.58 10.67 -0.03
N ASP A 111 4.52 11.97 -0.32
CA ASP A 111 4.83 13.04 0.63
C ASP A 111 3.56 13.84 0.93
N THR A 112 3.39 14.21 2.20
CA THR A 112 2.25 15.00 2.65
C THR A 112 2.51 16.49 2.51
N GLU A 113 1.44 17.26 2.36
CA GLU A 113 1.49 18.73 2.21
C GLU A 113 2.40 19.41 3.26
N PRO A 114 3.13 20.47 2.87
CA PRO A 114 4.03 21.19 3.77
C PRO A 114 3.29 21.95 4.87
N CYS A 115 4.03 22.36 5.90
CA CYS A 115 3.52 23.30 6.90
C CYS A 115 3.19 24.64 6.24
N VAL A 116 1.92 24.96 6.04
CA VAL A 116 1.53 26.33 5.71
C VAL A 116 1.51 27.17 6.99
N ASN A 117 2.33 28.22 7.03
CA ASN A 117 2.22 29.26 8.03
C ASN A 117 0.88 29.98 7.82
N VAL A 118 0.02 29.98 8.83
CA VAL A 118 -1.16 30.86 8.83
C VAL A 118 -0.62 32.28 9.06
N PRO A 119 -0.81 33.22 8.11
CA PRO A 119 -0.47 34.61 8.38
C PRO A 119 -1.32 35.10 9.55
N SER A 120 -0.66 35.71 10.53
CA SER A 120 -1.28 36.38 11.69
C SER A 120 -2.18 37.54 11.27
#